data_AF-A0A8B8M980-F1
#
_entry.id   AF-A0A8B8M980-F1
#
_cell.length_a   1.000
_cell.length_b   1.000
_cell.length_c   1.000
_cell.angle_alpha   90.00
_cell.angle_beta   90.00
_cell.angle_gamma   90.00
#
_symmetry.space_group_name_H-M   'P 1'
#
loop_
_entity.id
_entity.type
_entity.pdbx_description
1 polymer ?
#
loop_
_entity_poly.entity_id
_entity_poly.type
_entity_poly.pdbx_seq_one_letter_code
_entity_poly.pdbx_strand_id
1 'polypeptide(L)'
;MDPIKYIFEKSALTGRIARWQVLLLEYDIVYITQKAIKGSALADFLAHQPVNDYQSIQYEFPDENIMALFNEKESSAKDEWVRMFDGASNALGHRIGAILNSPKKQYIPIATILSFDCTNNIAEYEACAMGIQAAIESKIKILEVYGDSALVMHQLKGEWETRDVKLIPYQAYIRELVEYFDEITF
;
A
#
# COMPACT_ATOMS: atom_id res chain seq x y z
N MET A 1 21.87 -20.54 -13.92
CA MET A 1 22.55 -19.83 -12.83
C MET A 1 21.78 -20.12 -11.57
N ASP A 2 22.43 -20.69 -10.56
CA ASP A 2 21.77 -20.88 -9.27
C ASP A 2 21.69 -19.54 -8.53
N PRO A 3 20.50 -19.04 -8.19
CA PRO A 3 20.34 -17.72 -7.59
C PRO A 3 21.01 -17.60 -6.20
N ILE A 4 21.03 -18.67 -5.42
CA ILE A 4 21.61 -18.66 -4.07
C ILE A 4 23.13 -18.68 -4.16
N LYS A 5 23.68 -19.56 -5.02
CA LYS A 5 25.12 -19.58 -5.28
C LYS A 5 25.64 -18.21 -5.74
N TYR A 6 24.89 -17.53 -6.61
CA TYR A 6 25.23 -16.18 -7.09
C TYR A 6 25.29 -15.13 -5.96
N ILE A 7 24.42 -15.23 -4.96
CA ILE A 7 24.40 -14.32 -3.81
C ILE A 7 25.66 -14.48 -2.96
N PHE A 8 26.12 -15.71 -2.74
CA PHE A 8 27.31 -15.97 -1.92
C PHE A 8 28.64 -15.70 -2.65
N GLU A 9 28.67 -15.76 -3.99
CA GLU A 9 29.88 -15.52 -4.78
C GLU A 9 30.16 -14.03 -5.06
N LYS A 10 29.18 -13.15 -4.88
CA LYS A 10 29.29 -11.72 -5.15
C LYS A 10 29.75 -10.95 -3.90
N SER A 11 30.87 -10.24 -4.02
CA SER A 11 31.45 -9.43 -2.94
C SER A 11 30.73 -8.09 -2.68
N ALA A 12 29.84 -7.66 -3.57
CA ALA A 12 29.11 -6.40 -3.45
C ALA A 12 27.63 -6.62 -3.81
N LEU A 13 26.82 -6.86 -2.79
CA LEU A 13 25.37 -6.91 -2.87
C LEU A 13 24.80 -5.67 -2.17
N THR A 14 23.73 -5.11 -2.72
CA THR A 14 23.06 -3.91 -2.17
C THR A 14 21.58 -4.17 -1.93
N GLY A 15 21.02 -3.44 -0.97
CA GLY A 15 19.60 -3.52 -0.63
C GLY A 15 19.18 -4.89 -0.08
N ARG A 16 18.05 -5.42 -0.56
CA ARG A 16 17.43 -6.64 -0.04
C ARG A 16 18.34 -7.87 -0.12
N ILE A 17 19.15 -7.99 -1.17
CA ILE A 17 20.00 -9.17 -1.39
C ILE A 17 21.12 -9.25 -0.35
N ALA A 18 21.65 -8.11 0.11
CA ALA A 18 22.64 -8.07 1.19
C ALA A 18 22.02 -8.51 2.54
N ARG A 19 20.78 -8.10 2.84
CA ARG A 19 20.07 -8.54 4.05
C ARG A 19 19.85 -10.05 4.05
N TRP A 20 19.39 -10.61 2.93
CA TRP A 20 19.25 -12.06 2.76
C TRP A 20 20.60 -12.79 2.94
N GLN A 21 21.69 -12.26 2.38
CA GLN A 21 23.02 -12.85 2.56
C GLN A 21 23.44 -12.90 4.02
N VAL A 22 23.21 -11.82 4.80
CA VAL A 22 23.53 -11.78 6.24
C VAL A 22 22.78 -12.85 7.03
N LEU A 23 21.47 -13.03 6.77
CA LEU A 23 20.67 -14.05 7.46
C LEU A 23 21.12 -15.47 7.09
N LEU A 24 21.47 -15.69 5.82
CA LEU A 24 21.87 -17.01 5.35
C LEU A 24 23.31 -17.38 5.76
N LEU A 25 24.15 -16.41 6.14
CA LEU A 25 25.52 -16.65 6.63
C LEU A 25 25.59 -17.33 8.00
N GLU A 26 24.49 -17.33 8.78
CA GLU A 26 24.43 -18.04 10.05
C GLU A 26 24.49 -19.58 9.86
N TYR A 27 24.08 -20.05 8.69
CA TYR A 27 24.00 -21.47 8.38
C TYR A 27 25.17 -21.92 7.51
N ASP A 28 25.65 -23.13 7.74
CA ASP A 28 26.64 -23.78 6.87
C ASP A 28 25.93 -24.36 5.63
N ILE A 29 25.75 -23.52 4.61
CA ILE A 29 24.97 -23.86 3.41
C ILE A 29 25.85 -24.58 2.38
N VAL A 30 25.57 -25.85 2.15
CA VAL A 30 26.18 -26.64 1.06
C VAL A 30 25.25 -26.66 -0.14
N TYR A 31 25.73 -26.11 -1.27
CA TYR A 31 24.96 -26.14 -2.51
C TYR A 31 25.02 -27.52 -3.18
N ILE A 32 23.85 -28.14 -3.34
CA ILE A 32 23.69 -29.42 -4.05
C ILE A 32 22.80 -29.17 -5.27
N THR A 33 23.28 -29.50 -6.46
CA THR A 33 22.46 -29.46 -7.68
C THR A 33 21.31 -30.47 -7.56
N GLN A 34 20.08 -29.98 -7.38
CA GLN A 34 18.91 -30.85 -7.25
C GLN A 34 18.34 -31.27 -8.60
N LYS A 35 17.82 -32.50 -8.65
CA LYS A 35 16.83 -32.93 -9.65
C LYS A 35 15.47 -32.39 -9.22
N ALA A 36 14.63 -31.97 -10.17
CA ALA A 36 13.33 -31.36 -9.90
C ALA A 36 12.53 -32.12 -8.84
N ILE A 37 12.16 -31.44 -7.76
CA ILE A 37 11.30 -32.00 -6.70
C ILE A 37 9.85 -31.84 -7.16
N LYS A 38 9.04 -32.92 -7.06
CA LYS A 38 7.60 -32.81 -7.28
C LYS A 38 6.99 -31.96 -6.17
N GLY A 39 6.31 -30.88 -6.53
CA GLY A 39 5.65 -29.99 -5.56
C GLY A 39 4.67 -30.71 -4.62
N SER A 40 4.08 -31.83 -5.06
CA SER A 40 3.24 -32.69 -4.22
C SER A 40 3.97 -33.24 -3.01
N ALA A 41 5.25 -33.63 -3.14
CA ALA A 41 6.03 -34.16 -2.02
C ALA A 41 6.27 -33.11 -0.93
N LEU A 42 6.37 -31.83 -1.29
CA LEU A 42 6.51 -30.73 -0.34
C LEU A 42 5.17 -30.45 0.35
N ALA A 43 4.06 -30.44 -0.39
CA ALA A 43 2.73 -30.26 0.17
C ALA A 43 2.36 -31.39 1.14
N ASP A 44 2.64 -32.64 0.77
CA ASP A 44 2.41 -33.81 1.61
C ASP A 44 3.27 -33.74 2.89
N PHE A 45 4.54 -33.36 2.79
CA PHE A 45 5.41 -33.19 3.96
C PHE A 45 4.87 -32.16 4.95
N LEU A 46 4.42 -31.00 4.46
CA LEU A 46 3.82 -29.95 5.29
C LEU A 46 2.51 -30.40 5.94
N ALA A 47 1.68 -31.18 5.23
CA ALA A 47 0.44 -31.71 5.77
C ALA A 47 0.66 -32.71 6.93
N HIS A 48 1.80 -33.42 6.95
CA HIS A 48 2.17 -34.35 8.02
C HIS A 48 2.92 -33.68 9.19
N GLN A 49 3.28 -32.39 9.07
CA GLN A 49 3.95 -31.60 10.10
C GLN A 49 3.16 -30.30 10.37
N PRO A 50 1.93 -30.38 10.90
CA PRO A 50 1.13 -29.20 11.18
C PRO A 50 1.79 -28.35 12.28
N VAL A 51 2.10 -27.10 11.96
CA VAL A 51 2.55 -26.12 12.95
C VAL A 51 1.31 -25.63 13.71
N ASN A 52 1.12 -26.11 14.94
CA ASN A 52 -0.02 -25.72 15.78
C ASN A 52 -0.02 -24.22 16.14
N ASP A 53 1.18 -23.64 16.25
CA ASP A 53 1.37 -22.22 16.56
C ASP A 53 1.88 -21.50 15.30
N TYR A 54 1.10 -21.55 14.21
CA TYR A 54 1.40 -20.76 13.03
C TYR A 54 1.24 -19.28 13.38
N GLN A 55 2.33 -18.66 13.83
CA GLN A 55 2.45 -17.22 13.81
C GLN A 55 2.63 -16.82 12.36
N SER A 56 1.74 -15.94 11.86
CA SER A 56 1.98 -15.32 10.56
C SER A 56 3.39 -14.76 10.56
N ILE A 57 4.19 -15.11 9.56
CA ILE A 57 5.48 -14.47 9.34
C ILE A 57 5.18 -12.97 9.23
N GLN A 58 5.50 -12.21 10.28
CA GLN A 58 5.55 -10.75 10.21
C GLN A 58 6.71 -10.47 9.28
N TYR A 59 6.42 -10.19 8.02
CA TYR A 59 7.48 -9.71 7.16
C TYR A 59 7.85 -8.34 7.70
N GLU A 60 9.09 -8.15 8.09
CA GLU A 60 9.59 -6.83 8.46
C GLU A 60 9.76 -5.97 7.17
N PHE A 61 8.67 -5.80 6.41
CA PHE A 61 8.51 -4.90 5.31
C PHE A 61 7.92 -3.60 5.86
N PRO A 62 8.48 -2.43 5.53
CA PRO A 62 8.01 -1.14 6.05
C PRO A 62 6.53 -0.83 5.70
N ASP A 63 5.98 -1.54 4.72
CA ASP A 63 4.61 -1.52 4.24
C ASP A 63 3.65 -2.46 5.02
N GLU A 64 4.12 -3.31 5.95
CA GLU A 64 3.22 -4.10 6.81
C GLU A 64 2.42 -3.24 7.80
N ASN A 65 2.89 -2.04 8.14
CA ASN A 65 2.12 -1.09 8.94
C ASN A 65 0.79 -0.71 8.26
N ILE A 66 0.73 -0.75 6.92
CA ILE A 66 -0.53 -0.54 6.19
C ILE A 66 -1.53 -1.64 6.55
N MET A 67 -1.10 -2.90 6.54
CA MET A 67 -1.97 -4.06 6.84
C MET A 67 -2.29 -4.18 8.34
N ALA A 68 -1.37 -3.74 9.22
CA ALA A 68 -1.56 -3.74 10.67
C ALA A 68 -2.63 -2.73 11.13
N LEU A 69 -2.70 -1.54 10.51
CA LEU A 69 -3.76 -0.55 10.77
C LEU A 69 -5.18 -1.14 10.56
N PHE A 70 -5.32 -2.11 9.65
CA PHE A 70 -6.59 -2.78 9.34
C PHE A 70 -6.93 -3.98 10.24
N ASN A 71 -5.96 -4.50 11.00
CA ASN A 71 -6.17 -5.69 11.85
C ASN A 71 -6.45 -5.33 13.31
N GLU A 72 -6.04 -4.15 13.79
CA GLU A 72 -6.23 -3.76 15.20
C GLU A 72 -7.51 -2.94 15.46
N LYS A 73 -8.11 -2.32 14.44
CA LYS A 73 -9.47 -1.77 14.56
C LYS A 73 -10.49 -2.89 14.27
N GLU A 74 -10.84 -3.69 15.28
CA GLU A 74 -12.19 -4.24 15.32
C GLU A 74 -13.14 -3.04 15.48
N SER A 75 -13.47 -2.37 14.37
CA SER A 75 -14.43 -1.28 14.39
C SER A 75 -15.79 -1.89 14.71
N SER A 76 -16.22 -1.64 15.94
CA SER A 76 -17.58 -1.88 16.35
C SER A 76 -18.48 -0.97 15.50
N ALA A 77 -19.16 -1.58 14.53
CA ALA A 77 -20.32 -1.11 13.79
C ALA A 77 -20.11 -0.44 12.41
N LYS A 78 -20.73 -1.09 11.42
CA LYS A 78 -21.35 -0.57 10.17
C LYS A 78 -20.41 -0.04 9.08
N ASP A 79 -20.36 -0.79 7.98
CA ASP A 79 -20.19 -0.33 6.58
C ASP A 79 -19.12 0.74 6.28
N GLU A 80 -18.12 0.91 7.14
CA GLU A 80 -17.04 1.88 6.97
C GLU A 80 -16.04 1.38 5.92
N TRP A 81 -15.94 2.11 4.82
CA TRP A 81 -14.92 1.86 3.81
C TRP A 81 -13.68 2.66 4.15
N VAL A 82 -12.52 2.02 4.10
CA VAL A 82 -11.25 2.74 4.25
C VAL A 82 -10.66 2.97 2.88
N ARG A 83 -10.08 4.14 2.69
CA ARG A 83 -9.42 4.51 1.47
C ARG A 83 -8.00 4.98 1.73
N MET A 84 -7.08 4.52 0.91
CA MET A 84 -5.70 5.01 0.86
C MET A 84 -5.41 5.63 -0.49
N PHE A 85 -4.67 6.73 -0.55
CA PHE A 85 -4.20 7.32 -1.80
C PHE A 85 -2.73 7.70 -1.74
N ASP A 86 -2.09 7.78 -2.91
CA ASP A 86 -0.71 8.25 -3.09
C ASP A 86 -0.57 8.85 -4.50
N GLY A 87 0.07 10.00 -4.59
CA GLY A 87 0.40 10.70 -5.82
C GLY A 87 1.90 10.91 -5.99
N ALA A 88 2.46 10.37 -7.08
CA ALA A 88 3.87 10.53 -7.42
C ALA A 88 4.07 11.41 -8.66
N SER A 89 4.96 12.39 -8.58
CA SER A 89 5.39 13.21 -9.72
C SER A 89 6.92 13.23 -9.84
N ASN A 90 7.43 12.98 -11.05
CA ASN A 90 8.85 13.11 -11.35
C ASN A 90 9.08 13.50 -12.82
N ALA A 91 10.35 13.64 -13.22
CA ALA A 91 10.72 14.04 -14.59
C ALA A 91 10.29 13.04 -15.69
N LEU A 92 9.97 11.79 -15.33
CA LEU A 92 9.49 10.76 -16.25
C LEU A 92 7.96 10.72 -16.36
N GLY A 93 7.26 11.48 -15.52
CA GLY A 93 5.81 11.63 -15.55
C GLY A 93 5.16 11.54 -14.16
N HIS A 94 3.84 11.48 -14.20
CA HIS A 94 2.97 11.68 -13.04
C HIS A 94 2.00 10.52 -12.92
N ARG A 95 1.91 9.93 -11.74
CA ARG A 95 1.07 8.76 -11.47
C ARG A 95 0.32 9.00 -10.18
N ILE A 96 -0.90 8.50 -10.15
CA ILE A 96 -1.73 8.55 -8.96
C ILE A 96 -2.34 7.18 -8.72
N GLY A 97 -2.52 6.85 -7.44
CA GLY A 97 -3.09 5.60 -6.98
C GLY A 97 -4.06 5.84 -5.84
N ALA A 98 -5.08 5.01 -5.77
CA ALA A 98 -5.94 4.88 -4.61
C ALA A 98 -6.38 3.43 -4.44
N ILE A 99 -6.65 3.03 -3.21
CA ILE A 99 -7.17 1.70 -2.88
C ILE A 99 -8.41 1.92 -2.02
N LEU A 100 -9.53 1.32 -2.43
CA LEU A 100 -10.76 1.25 -1.63
C LEU A 100 -10.82 -0.12 -0.94
N ASN A 101 -10.93 -0.09 0.38
CA ASN A 101 -11.02 -1.26 1.25
C ASN A 101 -12.46 -1.40 1.73
N SER A 102 -13.09 -2.48 1.30
CA SER A 102 -14.42 -2.84 1.76
C SER A 102 -14.40 -3.28 3.23
N PRO A 103 -15.48 -3.07 3.99
CA PRO A 103 -15.71 -3.72 5.29
C PRO A 103 -15.53 -5.24 5.25
N LYS A 104 -15.73 -5.86 4.07
CA LYS A 104 -15.53 -7.30 3.83
C LYS A 104 -14.07 -7.67 3.50
N LYS A 105 -13.12 -6.77 3.76
CA LYS A 105 -11.68 -6.91 3.46
C LYS A 105 -11.38 -7.19 1.98
N GLN A 106 -12.17 -6.60 1.09
CA GLN A 106 -11.92 -6.62 -0.36
C GLN A 106 -11.21 -5.32 -0.79
N TYR A 107 -10.20 -5.45 -1.64
CA TYR A 107 -9.38 -4.34 -2.12
C TYR A 107 -9.73 -4.02 -3.56
N ILE A 108 -10.08 -2.76 -3.84
CA ILE A 108 -10.34 -2.26 -5.20
C ILE A 108 -9.26 -1.22 -5.51
N PRO A 109 -8.19 -1.61 -6.22
CA PRO A 109 -7.14 -0.69 -6.61
C PRO A 109 -7.56 0.16 -7.81
N ILE A 110 -7.21 1.43 -7.76
CA ILE A 110 -7.42 2.43 -8.81
C ILE A 110 -6.07 3.08 -9.07
N ALA A 111 -5.64 3.13 -10.32
CA ALA A 111 -4.40 3.80 -10.69
C ALA A 111 -4.53 4.42 -12.07
N THR A 112 -3.95 5.60 -12.24
CA THR A 112 -3.84 6.25 -13.54
C THR A 112 -2.55 7.04 -13.69
N ILE A 113 -2.26 7.43 -14.94
CA ILE A 113 -1.16 8.31 -15.30
C ILE A 113 -1.77 9.66 -15.66
N LEU A 114 -1.28 10.74 -15.06
CA LEU A 114 -1.71 12.09 -15.42
C LEU A 114 -0.99 12.53 -16.70
N SER A 115 -1.74 13.09 -17.64
CA SER A 115 -1.25 13.54 -18.95
C SER A 115 -0.87 15.03 -18.97
N PHE A 116 -0.75 15.65 -17.81
CA PHE A 116 -0.39 17.05 -17.64
C PHE A 116 0.71 17.20 -16.58
N ASP A 117 1.50 18.26 -16.69
CA ASP A 117 2.58 18.52 -15.75
C ASP A 117 2.04 18.92 -14.37
N CYS A 118 2.44 18.19 -13.33
CA CYS A 118 2.02 18.47 -11.96
C CYS A 118 3.17 18.35 -10.96
N THR A 119 3.05 19.01 -9.81
CA THR A 119 3.99 18.83 -8.67
C THR A 119 3.57 17.61 -7.84
N ASN A 120 4.40 17.18 -6.88
CA ASN A 120 4.02 16.11 -5.94
C ASN A 120 2.73 16.46 -5.21
N ASN A 121 2.62 17.65 -4.62
CA ASN A 121 1.41 18.04 -3.90
C ASN A 121 0.16 18.03 -4.79
N ILE A 122 0.28 18.42 -6.07
CA ILE A 122 -0.84 18.34 -7.02
C ILE A 122 -1.18 16.87 -7.31
N ALA A 123 -0.18 16.01 -7.51
CA ALA A 123 -0.41 14.57 -7.71
C ALA A 123 -1.13 13.95 -6.51
N GLU A 124 -0.79 14.32 -5.28
CA GLU A 124 -1.46 13.86 -4.06
C GLU A 124 -2.92 14.31 -4.00
N TYR A 125 -3.19 15.58 -4.33
CA TYR A 125 -4.56 16.10 -4.41
C TYR A 125 -5.37 15.40 -5.51
N GLU A 126 -4.78 15.13 -6.66
CA GLU A 126 -5.40 14.39 -7.76
C GLU A 126 -5.68 12.93 -7.37
N ALA A 127 -4.71 12.28 -6.71
CA ALA A 127 -4.88 10.94 -6.16
C ALA A 127 -6.05 10.92 -5.17
N CYS A 128 -6.10 11.88 -4.25
CA CYS A 128 -7.19 12.05 -3.30
C CYS A 128 -8.53 12.27 -4.02
N ALA A 129 -8.64 13.24 -4.91
CA ALA A 129 -9.88 13.53 -5.63
C ALA A 129 -10.40 12.30 -6.40
N MET A 130 -9.52 11.60 -7.13
CA MET A 130 -9.88 10.45 -7.95
C MET A 130 -10.55 9.32 -7.18
N GLY A 131 -9.99 8.91 -6.05
CA GLY A 131 -10.61 7.82 -5.32
C GLY A 131 -11.79 8.26 -4.43
N ILE A 132 -11.97 9.56 -4.11
CA ILE A 132 -13.25 10.02 -3.53
C ILE A 132 -14.32 9.86 -4.60
N GLN A 133 -14.03 10.28 -5.84
CA GLN A 133 -14.93 10.11 -6.97
C GLN A 133 -15.29 8.63 -7.18
N ALA A 134 -14.31 7.72 -7.15
CA ALA A 134 -14.57 6.30 -7.28
C ALA A 134 -15.41 5.73 -6.12
N ALA A 135 -15.28 6.28 -4.90
CA ALA A 135 -16.12 5.91 -3.77
C ALA A 135 -17.58 6.38 -3.96
N ILE A 136 -17.78 7.59 -4.50
CA ILE A 136 -19.10 8.11 -4.88
C ILE A 136 -19.73 7.22 -5.96
N GLU A 137 -18.97 6.85 -7.00
CA GLU A 137 -19.44 5.96 -8.07
C GLU A 137 -19.81 4.57 -7.53
N SER A 138 -19.09 4.11 -6.51
CA SER A 138 -19.36 2.87 -5.77
C SER A 138 -20.53 2.99 -4.77
N LYS A 139 -21.16 4.17 -4.68
CA LYS A 139 -22.29 4.49 -3.78
C LYS A 139 -21.95 4.28 -2.30
N ILE A 140 -20.68 4.47 -1.93
CA ILE A 140 -20.23 4.42 -0.54
C ILE A 140 -20.78 5.63 0.21
N LYS A 141 -21.21 5.43 1.45
CA LYS A 141 -21.81 6.47 2.30
C LYS A 141 -21.00 6.88 3.52
N ILE A 142 -20.15 5.98 4.01
CA ILE A 142 -19.25 6.21 5.13
C ILE A 142 -17.84 5.88 4.65
N LEU A 143 -16.94 6.86 4.67
CA LEU A 143 -15.59 6.75 4.11
C LEU A 143 -14.52 7.34 5.04
N GLU A 144 -13.52 6.54 5.40
CA GLU A 144 -12.32 7.00 6.12
C GLU A 144 -11.17 7.13 5.10
N VAL A 145 -10.62 8.33 4.95
CA VAL A 145 -9.59 8.66 3.94
C VAL A 145 -8.22 8.79 4.61
N TYR A 146 -7.22 8.10 4.06
CA TYR A 146 -5.83 8.15 4.47
C TYR A 146 -4.94 8.51 3.28
N GLY A 147 -3.92 9.32 3.56
CA GLY A 147 -2.82 9.62 2.66
C GLY A 147 -1.53 9.83 3.48
N ASP A 148 -0.39 9.60 2.86
CA ASP A 148 0.93 9.81 3.47
C ASP A 148 1.38 11.28 3.41
N SER A 149 0.75 12.09 2.55
CA SER A 149 0.96 13.53 2.50
C SER A 149 0.29 14.29 3.65
N ALA A 150 1.05 14.54 4.72
CA ALA A 150 0.60 15.33 5.87
C ALA A 150 0.02 16.69 5.45
N LEU A 151 0.61 17.35 4.45
CA LEU A 151 0.11 18.62 3.92
C LEU A 151 -1.32 18.49 3.40
N VAL A 152 -1.61 17.48 2.58
CA VAL A 152 -2.94 17.28 2.00
C VAL A 152 -3.93 16.92 3.11
N MET A 153 -3.56 15.98 4.00
CA MET A 153 -4.46 15.54 5.07
C MET A 153 -4.83 16.69 6.02
N HIS A 154 -3.86 17.49 6.48
CA HIS A 154 -4.14 18.63 7.37
C HIS A 154 -4.91 19.76 6.67
N GLN A 155 -4.68 19.95 5.37
CA GLN A 155 -5.43 20.93 4.58
C GLN A 155 -6.89 20.51 4.35
N LEU A 156 -7.14 19.24 4.08
CA LEU A 156 -8.50 18.70 3.92
C LEU A 156 -9.28 18.67 5.24
N LYS A 157 -8.60 18.49 6.38
CA LYS A 157 -9.17 18.67 7.72
C LYS A 157 -9.55 20.12 8.04
N GLY A 158 -9.05 21.08 7.27
CA GLY A 158 -9.17 22.51 7.57
C GLY A 158 -8.25 22.98 8.71
N GLU A 159 -7.27 22.16 9.11
CA GLU A 159 -6.29 22.54 10.13
C GLU A 159 -5.24 23.48 9.53
N TRP A 160 -4.89 23.29 8.26
CA TRP A 160 -3.91 24.09 7.54
C TRP A 160 -4.55 24.82 6.36
N GLU A 161 -4.16 26.08 6.15
CA GLU A 161 -4.55 26.86 4.98
C GLU A 161 -3.46 26.80 3.89
N THR A 162 -3.87 26.84 2.62
CA THR A 162 -2.95 27.00 1.50
C THR A 162 -3.07 28.38 0.88
N ARG A 163 -1.93 28.99 0.55
CA ARG A 163 -1.85 30.24 -0.23
C ARG A 163 -1.53 29.97 -1.70
N ASP A 164 -1.30 28.72 -2.07
CA ASP A 164 -1.02 28.35 -3.45
C ASP A 164 -2.31 28.40 -4.26
N VAL A 165 -2.35 29.33 -5.23
CA VAL A 165 -3.48 29.55 -6.13
C VAL A 165 -3.86 28.29 -6.91
N LYS A 166 -2.92 27.36 -7.12
CA LYS A 166 -3.20 26.08 -7.79
C LYS A 166 -3.84 25.05 -6.87
N LEU A 167 -3.63 25.13 -5.55
CA LEU A 167 -4.15 24.15 -4.59
C LEU A 167 -5.50 24.56 -3.99
N ILE A 168 -5.79 25.85 -3.91
CA ILE A 168 -7.08 26.37 -3.43
C ILE A 168 -8.29 25.72 -4.16
N PRO A 169 -8.28 25.56 -5.51
CA PRO A 169 -9.38 24.90 -6.20
C PRO A 169 -9.61 23.45 -5.79
N TYR A 170 -8.54 22.70 -5.46
CA TYR A 170 -8.68 21.30 -5.03
C TYR A 170 -9.40 21.16 -3.70
N GLN A 171 -9.13 22.06 -2.74
CA GLN A 171 -9.83 22.07 -1.47
C GLN A 171 -11.33 22.34 -1.66
N ALA A 172 -11.66 23.32 -2.50
CA ALA A 172 -13.05 23.62 -2.84
C ALA A 172 -13.74 22.42 -3.51
N TYR A 173 -13.07 21.80 -4.48
CA TYR A 173 -13.59 20.65 -5.21
C TYR A 173 -13.80 19.44 -4.30
N ILE A 174 -12.83 19.07 -3.46
CA ILE A 174 -12.98 17.94 -2.53
C ILE A 174 -14.08 18.23 -1.50
N ARG A 175 -14.22 19.48 -1.05
CA ARG A 175 -15.33 19.87 -0.17
C ARG A 175 -16.70 19.70 -0.83
N GLU A 176 -16.82 19.93 -2.13
CA GLU A 176 -18.04 19.62 -2.88
C GLU A 176 -18.30 18.11 -2.94
N LEU A 177 -17.26 17.29 -3.11
CA LEU A 177 -17.38 15.83 -3.12
C LEU A 177 -17.77 15.26 -1.74
N VAL A 178 -17.33 15.89 -0.66
CA VAL A 178 -17.66 15.50 0.73
C VAL A 178 -19.17 15.49 0.98
N GLU A 179 -19.92 16.41 0.35
CA GLU A 179 -21.39 16.52 0.51
C GLU A 179 -22.18 15.30 0.01
N TYR A 180 -21.54 14.37 -0.73
CA TYR A 180 -22.18 13.15 -1.23
C TYR A 180 -22.18 11.98 -0.21
N PHE A 181 -21.39 12.12 0.87
CA PHE A 181 -21.25 11.13 1.92
C PHE A 181 -22.12 11.50 3.13
N ASP A 182 -22.60 10.47 3.83
CA ASP A 182 -23.28 10.67 5.11
C ASP A 182 -22.25 10.98 6.19
N GLU A 183 -21.06 10.36 6.09
CA GLU A 183 -19.90 10.61 6.94
C GLU A 183 -18.60 10.40 6.15
N ILE A 184 -17.67 11.34 6.25
CA ILE A 184 -16.33 11.22 5.69
C ILE A 184 -15.31 11.84 6.63
N THR A 185 -14.23 11.11 6.85
CA THR A 185 -13.13 11.50 7.74
C THR A 185 -11.80 11.47 6.97
N PHE A 186 -10.89 12.33 7.39
CA PHE A 186 -9.53 12.46 6.88
C PHE A 186 -8.55 12.27 8.04
#